data_AF-A0AA39RZK6-F1
#
_entry.id   AF-A0AA39RZK6-F1
#
_cell.length_a   1.000
_cell.length_b   1.000
_cell.length_c   1.000
_cell.angle_alpha   90.00
_cell.angle_beta   90.00
_cell.angle_gamma   90.00
#
_symmetry.space_group_name_H-M   'P 1'
#
loop_
_entity.id
_entity.type
_entity.pdbx_description
1 polymer ?
#
loop_
_entity_poly.entity_id
_entity_poly.type
_entity_poly.pdbx_seq_one_letter_code
_entity_poly.pdbx_strand_id
1 'polypeptide(L)' 'MVVGSLPSSVRDAVIEECNKAEQWLQEKTTEQDSLPKDANPILWSSEIKRKLEALDATCKYIMRSMTTRRCDVGQKMNI' A
#
# COMPACT_ATOMS: atom_id res chain seq x y z
N MET A 1 -22.68 -10.53 4.49
CA MET A 1 -21.74 -10.18 3.39
C MET A 1 -20.53 -11.09 3.54
N VAL A 2 -20.34 -12.07 2.65
CA VAL A 2 -19.12 -12.88 2.70
C VAL A 2 -18.00 -12.03 2.11
N VAL A 3 -17.05 -11.62 2.95
CA VAL A 3 -15.74 -11.22 2.46
C VAL A 3 -15.20 -12.47 1.78
N GLY A 4 -15.34 -12.55 0.46
CA GLY A 4 -14.57 -13.49 -0.33
C GLY A 4 -13.13 -13.22 0.04
N SER A 5 -12.51 -14.13 0.80
CA SER A 5 -11.17 -13.93 1.32
C SER A 5 -10.25 -13.59 0.16
N LEU A 6 -9.68 -12.38 0.19
CA LEU A 6 -8.62 -12.01 -0.73
C LEU A 6 -7.56 -13.13 -0.69
N PRO A 7 -7.08 -13.63 -1.84
CA PRO A 7 -5.95 -14.55 -1.91
C PRO A 7 -4.82 -14.11 -0.98
N SER A 8 -4.21 -15.07 -0.26
CA SER A 8 -3.15 -14.78 0.71
C SER A 8 -2.07 -13.89 0.12
N SER A 9 -1.58 -14.21 -1.08
CA SER A 9 -0.57 -13.41 -1.78
C SER A 9 -0.94 -11.93 -1.97
N VAL A 10 -2.22 -11.59 -2.17
CA VAL A 10 -2.65 -10.19 -2.29
C VAL A 10 -2.85 -9.55 -0.95
N ARG A 11 -3.32 -10.29 0.05
CA ARG A 11 -3.38 -9.76 1.41
C ARG A 11 -1.99 -9.41 1.89
N ASP A 12 -1.02 -10.31 1.74
CA ASP A 12 0.38 -10.08 2.09
C ASP A 12 0.96 -8.88 1.34
N ALA A 13 0.73 -8.76 0.03
CA ALA A 13 1.21 -7.60 -0.74
C ALA A 13 0.58 -6.28 -0.27
N VAL A 14 -0.71 -6.25 0.02
CA VAL A 14 -1.38 -5.07 0.58
C VAL A 14 -0.84 -4.73 1.97
N ILE A 15 -0.66 -5.74 2.82
CA ILE A 15 -0.12 -5.58 4.18
C ILE A 15 1.31 -5.02 4.12
N GLU A 16 2.16 -5.54 3.23
CA GLU A 16 3.53 -5.06 3.04
C GLU A 16 3.56 -3.57 2.65
N GLU A 17 2.73 -3.15 1.71
CA GLU A 17 2.65 -1.75 1.28
C GLU A 17 2.12 -0.84 2.40
N CYS A 18 1.12 -1.30 3.16
CA CYS A 18 0.65 -0.59 4.35
C CYS A 18 1.76 -0.45 5.41
N ASN A 19 2.52 -1.51 5.67
CA ASN A 19 3.63 -1.48 6.63
C ASN A 19 4.71 -0.47 6.20
N LYS A 20 5.05 -0.41 4.90
CA LYS A 20 6.00 0.58 4.37
C LYS A 20 5.48 2.02 4.53
N ALA A 21 4.17 2.22 4.38
CA ALA A 21 3.56 3.53 4.60
C ALA A 21 3.58 3.92 6.09
N GLU A 22 3.30 2.97 6.98
CA GLU A 22 3.33 3.16 8.42
C GLU A 22 4.75 3.45 8.94
N GLN A 23 5.75 2.66 8.52
CA GLN A 23 7.15 2.89 8.89
C GLN A 23 7.61 4.29 8.50
N TRP A 24 7.33 4.72 7.27
CA TRP A 24 7.66 6.08 6.82
C TRP A 24 7.00 7.15 7.69
N LEU A 25 5.74 6.96 8.09
CA LEU A 25 5.03 7.92 8.94
C LEU A 25 5.64 7.98 10.34
N GLN A 26 5.99 6.83 10.92
CA GLN A 26 6.70 6.76 12.21
C GLN A 26 8.07 7.43 12.15
N GLU A 27 8.86 7.15 11.11
CA GLU A 27 10.18 7.76 10.92
C GLU A 27 10.07 9.29 10.84
N LYS A 28 9.15 9.79 10.02
CA LYS A 28 8.93 11.24 9.89
C LYS A 28 8.36 11.88 11.16
N THR A 29 7.52 11.17 11.90
CA THR A 29 7.01 11.66 13.18
C THR A 29 8.13 11.74 14.22
N THR A 30 8.98 10.72 14.29
CA THR A 30 10.13 10.67 15.21
C THR A 30 11.17 11.75 14.86
N GLU A 31 11.44 11.95 13.57
CA GLU A 31 12.29 13.04 13.09
C GLU A 31 11.71 14.40 13.52
N GLN A 32 10.38 14.56 13.50
CA GLN A 32 9.72 15.82 13.84
C GLN A 32 9.74 16.07 15.35
N ASP A 33 9.53 15.03 16.14
CA ASP A 33 9.61 15.09 17.61
C ASP A 33 11.04 15.42 18.09
N SER A 34 12.05 15.01 17.32
CA SER A 34 13.45 15.33 17.57
C SER A 34 13.84 16.77 17.21
N LEU A 35 13.00 17.49 16.46
CA LEU A 35 13.25 18.87 16.08
C LEU A 35 12.77 19.85 17.16
N PRO A 36 13.43 21.02 17.29
CA PRO A 36 12.93 22.09 18.16
C PRO A 36 11.55 22.57 17.70
N LYS A 37 10.73 23.09 18.62
CA LYS A 37 9.35 23.52 18.36
C LYS A 37 9.22 24.62 17.29
N ASP A 38 10.27 25.41 17.10
CA ASP A 38 10.34 26.49 16.11
C ASP A 38 10.87 26.01 14.75
N ALA A 39 11.25 24.73 14.63
CA ALA A 39 11.67 24.16 13.37
C ALA A 39 10.49 24.06 12.40
N ASN A 40 10.79 24.23 11.13
CA ASN A 40 9.82 24.04 10.07
C ASN A 40 9.29 22.59 10.11
N PRO A 41 7.97 22.37 10.01
CA PRO A 41 7.41 21.02 9.99
C PRO A 41 8.03 20.25 8.84
N ILE A 42 8.47 19.03 9.13
CA ILE A 42 9.04 18.12 8.14
C ILE A 42 7.96 17.25 7.50
N LEU A 43 6.81 17.08 8.15
CA LEU A 43 5.69 16.34 7.60
C LEU A 43 4.61 17.31 7.11
N TRP A 44 4.63 17.64 5.83
CA TRP A 44 3.62 18.51 5.21
C TRP A 44 2.38 17.70 4.81
N SER A 45 1.20 18.31 4.90
CA SER A 45 -0.05 17.67 4.43
C SER A 45 0.04 17.21 2.97
N SER A 46 0.77 17.96 2.14
CA SER A 46 1.05 17.60 0.75
C SER A 46 1.88 16.32 0.61
N GLU A 47 2.85 16.08 1.49
CA GLU A 47 3.66 14.86 1.48
C GLU A 47 2.86 13.64 1.98
N ILE A 48 2.09 13.82 3.05
CA ILE A 48 1.16 12.79 3.55
C ILE A 48 0.17 12.40 2.45
N LYS A 49 -0.40 13.40 1.76
CA LYS A 49 -1.32 13.17 0.65
C LYS A 49 -0.64 12.40 -0.48
N ARG A 50 0.57 12.79 -0.89
CA ARG A 50 1.33 12.06 -1.92
C ARG A 50 1.58 10.60 -1.52
N LYS A 51 1.93 10.34 -0.26
CA LYS A 51 2.11 8.96 0.25
C LYS A 51 0.81 8.16 0.21
N LEU A 52 -0.30 8.79 0.62
CA LEU A 52 -1.63 8.17 0.59
C LEU A 52 -2.07 7.84 -0.84
N GLU A 53 -1.89 8.76 -1.79
CA GLU A 53 -2.24 8.51 -3.19
C GLU A 53 -1.36 7.42 -3.82
N ALA A 54 -0.08 7.35 -3.46
CA ALA A 54 0.80 6.27 -3.89
C ALA A 54 0.34 4.91 -3.34
N LEU A 55 0.01 4.83 -2.04
CA LEU A 55 -0.51 3.61 -1.43
C LEU A 55 -1.84 3.18 -2.06
N ASP A 56 -2.76 4.11 -2.27
CA ASP A 56 -4.05 3.84 -2.93
C ASP A 56 -3.87 3.32 -4.36
N ALA A 57 -2.99 3.94 -5.15
CA ALA A 57 -2.67 3.50 -6.50
C ALA A 57 -2.08 2.07 -6.51
N THR A 58 -1.15 1.77 -5.60
CA THR A 58 -0.55 0.45 -5.49
C THR A 58 -1.57 -0.60 -5.05
N CYS A 59 -2.40 -0.31 -4.05
CA CYS A 59 -3.48 -1.21 -3.62
C CYS A 59 -4.45 -1.51 -4.78
N LYS A 60 -4.90 -0.48 -5.51
CA LYS A 60 -5.74 -0.66 -6.70
C LYS A 60 -5.07 -1.52 -7.76
N TYR A 61 -3.78 -1.33 -7.99
CA TYR A 61 -3.00 -2.15 -8.93
C TYR A 61 -2.91 -3.61 -8.48
N ILE A 62 -2.59 -3.88 -7.21
CA ILE A 62 -2.53 -5.22 -6.64
C ILE A 62 -3.89 -5.92 -6.79
N MET A 63 -4.99 -5.23 -6.45
CA MET A 63 -6.34 -5.77 -6.58
C MET A 63 -6.72 -6.05 -8.06
N ARG A 64 -6.40 -5.13 -8.98
CA ARG A 64 -6.71 -5.25 -10.41
C ARG A 64 -5.87 -6.33 -11.10
N SER A 65 -4.58 -6.44 -10.80
CA SER A 65 -3.70 -7.45 -11.40
C SER A 65 -4.17 -8.89 -11.11
N MET A 66 -4.94 -9.11 -10.06
CA MET A 66 -5.59 -10.40 -9.79
C MET A 66 -6.89 -10.64 -10.55
N THR A 67 -7.66 -9.61 -10.87
CA THR A 67 -8.81 -9.76 -11.76
C THR A 67 -8.37 -10.19 -13.16
N THR A 68 -7.18 -9.77 -13.60
CA THR A 68 -6.60 -10.18 -14.89
C THR A 68 -5.94 -11.57 -14.83
N ARG A 69 -5.26 -11.94 -13.73
CA ARG A 69 -4.62 -13.27 -13.60
C ARG A 69 -5.61 -14.44 -13.51
N ARG A 70 -6.88 -14.21 -13.16
CA ARG A 70 -7.91 -15.26 -13.15
C ARG A 70 -8.33 -15.74 -14.55
N CYS A 71 -7.95 -15.03 -15.62
CA CYS A 71 -8.30 -15.39 -16.99
C CYS A 71 -7.26 -16.30 -17.69
N ASP A 72 -6.11 -16.60 -17.07
CA ASP A 72 -5.03 -17.36 -17.75
C ASP A 72 -4.95 -18.84 -17.33
N VAL A 73 -5.59 -19.25 -16.23
CA VAL A 73 -5.67 -20.68 -15.84
C VAL A 73 -6.89 -21.34 -16.47
N GLY A 74 -6.93 -21.35 -17.81
CA GLY A 74 -8.00 -21.98 -18.59
C GLY A 74 -7.57 -22.52 -19.95
N GLN A 75 -6.29 -22.44 -20.32
CA GLN A 75 -5.83 -22.82 -21.66
C GLN A 75 -4.54 -23.67 -21.64
N LYS A 76 -4.43 -24.69 -20.77
CA LYS A 76 -3.45 -25.77 -20.95
C LYS A 76 -3.96 -27.10 -20.41
N MET A 77 -4.94 -27.69 -21.11
CA MET A 77 -5.12 -29.15 -21.13
C MET A 77 -5.88 -29.54 -22.41
N ASN A 78 -5.15 -29.55 -23.53
CA ASN A 78 -5.52 -30.30 -24.72
C ASN A 78 -4.23 -30.52 -25.53
N ILE A 79 -3.64 -31.70 -25.34
CA ILE A 79 -2.93 -32.55 -26.31
C ILE A 79 -2.85 -33.93 -25.67
#